data_AF-A0A6I5CBA6-F1
#
_entry.id   AF-A0A6I5CBA6-F1
#
_cell.length_a   1.000
_cell.length_b   1.000
_cell.length_c   1.000
_cell.angle_alpha   90.00
_cell.angle_beta   90.00
_cell.angle_gamma   90.00
#
_symmetry.space_group_name_H-M   'P 1'
#
loop_
_entity.id
_entity.type
_entity.pdbx_description
1 polymer ?
#
loop_
_entity_poly.entity_id
_entity_poly.type
_entity_poly.pdbx_seq_one_letter_code
_entity_poly.pdbx_strand_id
1 'polypeptide(L)'
;ASIGYHYGSKDALLVKAYVSLVEEMSGSSGPAWSAAAGSGSAPGSLERFQEVWEQIIRSVPASRPTWLLSLELILQGDRLPEVRKLLAQAQEEGRSGILPLFTDVPEADLDKEAVDTEGRLYQTLLQGLMVQWLFDPDTATRADQLTEGLRRVLAGAAQNA
;
A
#
# COMPACT_ATOMS: atom_id res chain seq x y z
N ALA A 1 32.66 26.53 -22.44
CA ALA A 1 32.04 25.23 -22.75
C ALA A 1 31.06 24.91 -21.62
N SER A 2 29.76 24.81 -21.91
CA SER A 2 28.70 24.76 -20.90
C SER A 2 28.49 23.36 -20.33
N ILE A 3 28.44 23.31 -19.00
CA ILE A 3 28.11 22.17 -18.14
C ILE A 3 26.60 21.88 -18.31
N GLY A 4 26.24 21.15 -19.37
CA GLY A 4 24.83 20.85 -19.71
C GLY A 4 24.50 19.36 -19.92
N TYR A 5 25.50 18.49 -20.01
CA TYR A 5 25.30 17.07 -20.33
C TYR A 5 25.23 16.13 -19.11
N HIS A 6 25.33 16.65 -17.88
CA HIS A 6 25.38 15.83 -16.65
C HIS A 6 24.09 15.81 -15.82
N TYR A 7 23.13 16.69 -16.09
CA TYR A 7 21.89 16.73 -15.30
C TYR A 7 20.95 15.57 -15.69
N GLY A 8 20.78 15.30 -17.00
CA GLY A 8 19.99 14.17 -17.49
C GLY A 8 20.55 12.79 -17.13
N SER A 9 21.87 12.64 -16.96
CA SER A 9 22.47 11.36 -16.58
C SER A 9 22.28 11.03 -15.10
N LYS A 10 22.28 12.03 -14.21
CA LYS A 10 22.04 11.83 -12.78
C LYS A 10 20.58 11.50 -12.51
N ASP A 11 19.66 12.23 -13.14
CA ASP A 11 18.23 11.97 -13.00
C ASP A 11 17.85 10.60 -13.57
N ALA A 12 18.43 10.22 -14.71
CA ALA A 12 18.25 8.88 -15.28
C ALA A 12 18.83 7.77 -14.38
N LEU A 13 19.96 8.00 -13.71
CA LEU A 13 20.54 7.05 -12.75
C LEU A 13 19.69 6.95 -11.48
N LEU A 14 19.09 8.05 -11.01
CA LEU A 14 18.16 8.05 -9.88
C LEU A 14 16.86 7.33 -10.23
N VAL A 15 16.31 7.56 -11.44
CA VAL A 15 15.16 6.82 -11.96
C VAL A 15 15.49 5.34 -12.06
N LYS A 16 16.66 4.97 -12.58
CA LYS A 16 17.07 3.57 -12.72
C LYS A 16 17.28 2.91 -11.35
N ALA A 17 17.97 3.57 -10.43
CA ALA A 17 18.15 3.07 -9.06
C ALA A 17 16.80 2.90 -8.35
N TYR A 18 15.87 3.81 -8.60
CA TYR A 18 14.51 3.73 -8.07
C TYR A 18 13.71 2.58 -8.67
N VAL A 19 13.71 2.43 -10.00
CA VAL A 19 13.07 1.29 -10.68
C VAL A 19 13.65 -0.02 -10.17
N SER A 20 14.98 -0.13 -10.05
CA SER A 20 15.61 -1.33 -9.50
C SER A 20 15.24 -1.58 -8.03
N LEU A 21 15.07 -0.52 -7.22
CA LEU A 21 14.58 -0.66 -5.85
C LEU A 21 13.12 -1.15 -5.83
N VAL A 22 12.24 -0.61 -6.69
CA VAL A 22 10.83 -1.03 -6.82
C VAL A 22 10.74 -2.46 -7.37
N GLU A 23 11.59 -2.82 -8.32
CA GLU A 23 11.72 -4.17 -8.87
C GLU A 23 12.27 -5.15 -7.83
N GLU A 24 13.20 -4.74 -6.95
CA GLU A 24 13.63 -5.55 -5.80
C GLU A 24 12.52 -5.72 -4.77
N MET A 25 11.76 -4.64 -4.51
CA MET A 25 10.55 -4.66 -3.68
C MET A 25 9.45 -5.57 -4.28
N SER A 26 9.38 -5.71 -5.61
CA SER A 26 8.39 -6.56 -6.31
C SER A 26 8.87 -8.01 -6.52
N GLY A 27 10.13 -8.19 -6.91
CA GLY A 27 10.69 -9.42 -7.48
C GLY A 27 11.31 -10.39 -6.48
N SER A 28 11.36 -10.05 -5.20
CA SER A 28 11.78 -11.00 -4.14
C SER A 28 11.03 -10.82 -2.82
N SER A 29 10.10 -9.84 -2.77
CA SER A 29 9.48 -9.35 -1.53
C SER A 29 8.20 -8.56 -1.81
N GLY A 30 7.36 -9.00 -2.76
CA GLY A 30 5.95 -8.60 -2.73
C GLY A 30 5.45 -8.77 -1.30
N PRO A 31 4.72 -7.79 -0.70
CA PRO A 31 4.80 -7.66 0.75
C PRO A 31 4.28 -8.95 1.38
N ALA A 32 4.92 -9.38 2.47
CA ALA A 32 4.83 -10.73 3.05
C ALA A 32 3.40 -11.20 3.42
N TRP A 33 2.39 -10.40 3.10
CA TRP A 33 0.96 -10.68 3.16
C TRP A 33 0.48 -11.73 2.17
N SER A 34 1.24 -12.17 1.16
CA SER A 34 0.74 -13.25 0.28
C SER A 34 0.43 -14.56 1.04
N ALA A 35 1.01 -14.75 2.22
CA ALA A 35 0.70 -15.84 3.14
C ALA A 35 -0.64 -15.68 3.91
N ALA A 36 -1.30 -14.52 3.79
CA ALA A 36 -2.58 -14.20 4.46
C ALA A 36 -3.79 -14.90 3.82
N ALA A 37 -3.64 -15.46 2.61
CA ALA A 37 -4.67 -16.18 1.85
C ALA A 37 -5.10 -17.55 2.44
N GLY A 38 -4.96 -17.71 3.76
CA GLY A 38 -5.31 -18.93 4.50
C GLY A 38 -6.08 -18.66 5.80
N SER A 39 -6.66 -17.48 5.95
CA SER A 39 -7.52 -17.19 7.10
C SER A 39 -8.79 -18.07 7.07
N GLY A 40 -9.13 -18.68 8.21
CA GLY A 40 -10.37 -19.45 8.35
C GLY A 40 -11.64 -18.60 8.40
N SER A 41 -11.48 -17.27 8.33
CA SER A 41 -12.57 -16.30 8.31
C SER A 41 -13.20 -16.18 6.92
N ALA A 42 -14.49 -15.84 6.88
CA ALA A 42 -15.23 -15.75 5.63
C ALA A 42 -14.72 -14.58 4.76
N PRO A 43 -14.66 -14.72 3.43
CA PRO A 43 -14.36 -13.61 2.53
C PRO A 43 -15.26 -12.40 2.78
N GLY A 44 -14.69 -11.20 2.74
CA GLY A 44 -15.41 -9.94 2.96
C GLY A 44 -15.94 -9.71 4.40
N SER A 45 -15.66 -10.61 5.34
CA SER A 45 -16.08 -10.46 6.73
C SER A 45 -15.24 -9.43 7.51
N LEU A 46 -15.81 -8.88 8.59
CA LEU A 46 -15.06 -7.99 9.49
C LEU A 46 -13.94 -8.74 10.22
N GLU A 47 -14.13 -10.03 10.49
CA GLU A 47 -13.13 -10.92 11.06
C GLU A 47 -11.92 -11.02 10.12
N ARG A 48 -12.15 -11.27 8.83
CA ARG A 48 -11.09 -11.30 7.82
C ARG A 48 -10.40 -9.95 7.69
N PHE A 49 -11.18 -8.86 7.67
CA PHE A 49 -10.65 -7.51 7.61
C PHE A 49 -9.66 -7.26 8.76
N GLN A 50 -10.03 -7.61 10.00
CA GLN A 50 -9.14 -7.48 11.15
C GLN A 50 -7.87 -8.32 11.01
N GLU A 51 -8.01 -9.60 10.65
CA GLU A 51 -6.87 -10.52 10.53
C GLU A 51 -5.84 -10.05 9.50
N VAL A 52 -6.30 -9.58 8.33
CA VAL A 52 -5.42 -9.04 7.29
C VAL A 52 -4.68 -7.81 7.80
N TRP A 53 -5.36 -6.86 8.45
CA TRP A 53 -4.71 -5.67 8.99
C TRP A 53 -3.76 -5.97 10.14
N GLU A 54 -4.07 -6.95 11.00
CA GLU A 54 -3.15 -7.41 12.06
C GLU A 54 -1.83 -7.92 11.47
N GLN A 55 -1.91 -8.68 10.37
CA GLN A 55 -0.73 -9.20 9.69
C GLN A 55 0.08 -8.10 9.00
N ILE A 56 -0.60 -7.19 8.28
CA ILE A 56 0.03 -6.02 7.67
C ILE A 56 0.78 -5.21 8.73
N ILE A 57 0.10 -4.83 9.82
CA ILE A 57 0.69 -4.02 10.90
C ILE A 57 1.88 -4.73 11.55
N ARG A 58 1.79 -6.05 11.76
CA ARG A 58 2.89 -6.85 12.31
C ARG A 58 4.12 -6.89 11.41
N SER A 59 3.96 -6.75 10.10
CA SER A 59 5.06 -6.73 9.13
C SER A 59 5.81 -5.39 9.07
N VAL A 60 5.17 -4.30 9.52
CA VAL A 60 5.70 -2.93 9.36
C VAL A 60 7.10 -2.71 9.95
N PRO A 61 7.45 -3.23 11.16
CA PRO A 61 8.79 -3.06 11.70
C PRO A 61 9.91 -3.54 10.76
N ALA A 62 9.70 -4.68 10.09
CA ALA A 62 10.68 -5.23 9.15
C ALA A 62 10.80 -4.39 7.87
N SER A 63 9.71 -3.75 7.45
CA SER A 63 9.65 -2.90 6.26
C SER A 63 9.82 -1.40 6.54
N ARG A 64 10.18 -0.99 7.78
CA ARG A 64 10.30 0.42 8.15
C ARG A 64 11.23 1.23 7.24
N PRO A 65 12.46 0.76 6.89
CA PRO A 65 13.36 1.51 6.02
C PRO A 65 12.76 1.77 4.64
N THR A 66 12.07 0.76 4.10
CA THR A 66 11.36 0.78 2.82
C THR A 66 10.31 1.89 2.82
N TRP A 67 9.47 1.95 3.84
CA TRP A 67 8.42 2.97 3.95
C TRP A 67 8.97 4.39 4.12
N LEU A 68 10.07 4.56 4.87
CA LEU A 68 10.73 5.87 5.01
C LEU A 68 11.24 6.39 3.67
N LEU A 69 11.87 5.52 2.88
CA LEU A 69 12.37 5.88 1.55
C LEU A 69 11.22 6.22 0.60
N SER A 70 10.13 5.44 0.60
CA SER A 70 8.94 5.77 -0.17
C SER A 70 8.36 7.14 0.21
N LEU A 71 8.33 7.48 1.50
CA LEU A 71 7.86 8.79 1.96
C LEU A 71 8.79 9.93 1.50
N GLU A 72 10.10 9.76 1.59
CA GLU A 72 11.07 10.75 1.10
C GLU A 72 10.87 11.03 -0.39
N LEU A 73 10.63 9.99 -1.20
CA LEU A 73 10.41 10.14 -2.64
C LEU A 73 9.10 10.87 -2.96
N ILE A 74 8.03 10.61 -2.20
CA ILE A 74 6.78 11.35 -2.33
C ILE A 74 7.02 12.84 -2.05
N LEU A 75 7.77 13.16 -0.99
CA LEU A 75 8.10 14.55 -0.62
C LEU A 75 9.06 15.22 -1.61
N GLN A 76 9.87 14.45 -2.34
CA GLN A 76 10.76 14.94 -3.40
C GLN A 76 10.09 14.96 -4.78
N GLY A 77 8.82 14.58 -4.91
CA GLY A 77 8.15 14.33 -6.20
C GLY A 77 8.22 15.48 -7.21
N ASP A 78 8.22 16.74 -6.77
CA ASP A 78 8.34 17.90 -7.67
C ASP A 78 9.74 18.07 -8.28
N ARG A 79 10.76 17.43 -7.67
CA ARG A 79 12.13 17.37 -8.19
C ARG A 79 12.37 16.17 -9.08
N LEU A 80 11.47 15.18 -9.07
CA LEU A 80 11.60 13.88 -9.76
C LEU A 80 10.28 13.47 -10.46
N PRO A 81 9.84 14.22 -11.50
CA PRO A 81 8.53 14.00 -12.14
C PRO A 81 8.37 12.62 -12.77
N GLU A 82 9.45 12.05 -13.34
CA GLU A 82 9.41 10.70 -13.91
C GLU A 82 9.24 9.61 -12.84
N VAL A 83 9.84 9.78 -11.66
CA VAL A 83 9.65 8.89 -10.51
C VAL A 83 8.19 8.95 -10.03
N ARG A 84 7.62 10.15 -9.97
CA ARG A 84 6.20 10.35 -9.62
C ARG A 84 5.26 9.64 -10.59
N LYS A 85 5.57 9.66 -11.90
CA LYS A 85 4.77 8.97 -12.92
C LYS A 85 4.81 7.45 -12.74
N LEU A 86 6.00 6.88 -12.50
CA LEU A 86 6.15 5.45 -12.23
C LEU A 86 5.42 5.03 -10.94
N LEU A 87 5.57 5.81 -9.87
CA LEU A 87 4.85 5.62 -8.61
C LEU A 87 3.33 5.66 -8.78
N ALA A 88 2.83 6.57 -9.63
CA ALA A 88 1.41 6.68 -9.94
C ALA A 88 0.89 5.47 -10.71
N GLN A 89 1.69 4.93 -11.64
CA GLN A 89 1.35 3.71 -12.39
C GLN A 89 1.33 2.48 -11.45
N ALA A 90 2.30 2.38 -10.55
CA ALA A 90 2.36 1.32 -9.53
C ALA A 90 1.20 1.37 -8.52
N GLN A 91 0.43 2.48 -8.44
CA GLN A 91 -0.75 2.52 -7.56
C GLN A 91 -1.83 1.53 -8.00
N GLU A 92 -1.97 1.25 -9.31
CA GLU A 92 -2.97 0.28 -9.80
C GLU A 92 -2.60 -1.14 -9.39
N GLU A 93 -1.35 -1.54 -9.62
CA GLU A 93 -0.79 -2.83 -9.17
C GLU A 93 -0.90 -2.99 -7.65
N GLY A 94 -0.67 -1.91 -6.88
CA GLY A 94 -0.87 -1.94 -5.43
C GLY A 94 -2.32 -2.20 -5.01
N ARG A 95 -3.31 -1.74 -5.81
CA ARG A 95 -4.75 -1.95 -5.54
C ARG A 95 -5.20 -3.35 -5.93
N SER A 96 -4.77 -3.84 -7.08
CA SER A 96 -5.07 -5.21 -7.52
C SER A 96 -4.40 -6.23 -6.60
N GLY A 97 -3.18 -5.94 -6.13
CA GLY A 97 -2.47 -6.80 -5.20
C GLY A 97 -3.15 -6.93 -3.82
N ILE A 98 -3.64 -5.84 -3.22
CA ILE A 98 -4.19 -5.92 -1.85
C ILE A 98 -5.56 -6.61 -1.76
N LEU A 99 -6.34 -6.60 -2.84
CA LEU A 99 -7.73 -7.10 -2.87
C LEU A 99 -7.91 -8.58 -2.55
N PRO A 100 -7.15 -9.52 -3.16
CA PRO A 100 -7.26 -10.96 -2.93
C PRO A 100 -7.17 -11.35 -1.45
N LEU A 101 -6.49 -10.54 -0.62
CA LEU A 101 -6.42 -10.77 0.82
C LEU A 101 -7.77 -10.73 1.52
N PHE A 102 -8.69 -9.92 0.99
CA PHE A 102 -10.00 -9.68 1.60
C PHE A 102 -11.10 -10.52 0.93
N THR A 103 -10.97 -10.83 -0.36
CA THR A 103 -12.08 -11.35 -1.18
C THR A 103 -11.96 -12.81 -1.61
N ASP A 104 -10.79 -13.46 -1.44
CA ASP A 104 -10.45 -14.77 -2.04
C ASP A 104 -10.54 -14.81 -3.59
N VAL A 105 -10.71 -13.66 -4.24
CA VAL A 105 -10.68 -13.56 -5.70
C VAL A 105 -9.22 -13.40 -6.14
N PRO A 106 -8.68 -14.31 -6.97
CA PRO A 106 -7.34 -14.17 -7.52
C PRO A 106 -7.18 -12.86 -8.28
N GLU A 107 -5.98 -12.26 -8.25
CA GLU A 107 -5.73 -10.98 -8.90
C GLU A 107 -6.10 -10.97 -10.39
N ALA A 108 -5.86 -12.09 -11.09
CA ALA A 108 -6.18 -12.25 -12.51
C ALA A 108 -7.70 -12.24 -12.82
N ASP A 109 -8.53 -12.49 -11.80
CA ASP A 109 -9.98 -12.60 -11.91
C ASP A 109 -10.70 -11.37 -11.32
N LEU A 110 -9.96 -10.36 -10.82
CA LEU A 110 -10.54 -9.13 -10.31
C LEU A 110 -11.16 -8.30 -11.43
N ASP A 111 -12.39 -7.84 -11.22
CA ASP A 111 -12.98 -6.84 -12.09
C ASP A 111 -12.40 -5.44 -11.82
N LYS A 112 -12.52 -4.57 -12.83
CA LYS A 112 -12.00 -3.20 -12.74
C LYS A 112 -12.74 -2.36 -11.68
N GLU A 113 -14.01 -2.63 -11.44
CA GLU A 113 -14.82 -1.89 -10.49
C GLU A 113 -14.25 -2.09 -9.07
N ALA A 114 -14.07 -3.33 -8.65
CA ALA A 114 -13.48 -3.70 -7.36
C ALA A 114 -12.11 -3.05 -7.13
N VAL A 115 -11.24 -3.04 -8.15
CA VAL A 115 -9.92 -2.38 -8.10
C VAL A 115 -10.04 -0.86 -7.95
N ASP A 116 -11.05 -0.26 -8.59
CA ASP A 116 -11.33 1.18 -8.54
C ASP A 116 -12.23 1.60 -7.36
N THR A 117 -12.77 0.66 -6.56
CA THR A 117 -13.54 0.91 -5.33
C THR A 117 -12.86 0.36 -4.08
N GLU A 118 -13.06 -0.92 -3.74
CA GLU A 118 -12.51 -1.56 -2.54
C GLU A 118 -10.97 -1.51 -2.53
N GLY A 119 -10.34 -1.73 -3.68
CA GLY A 119 -8.88 -1.65 -3.81
C GLY A 119 -8.36 -0.27 -3.41
N ARG A 120 -9.04 0.81 -3.82
CA ARG A 120 -8.70 2.18 -3.42
C ARG A 120 -8.90 2.41 -1.92
N LEU A 121 -9.99 1.89 -1.36
CA LEU A 121 -10.25 1.99 0.08
C LEU A 121 -9.12 1.34 0.87
N TYR A 122 -8.78 0.09 0.55
CA TYR A 122 -7.73 -0.65 1.25
C TYR A 122 -6.35 -0.02 1.06
N GLN A 123 -6.01 0.43 -0.16
CA GLN A 123 -4.75 1.14 -0.38
C GLN A 123 -4.66 2.45 0.40
N THR A 124 -5.76 3.21 0.47
CA THR A 124 -5.80 4.47 1.24
C THR A 124 -5.58 4.21 2.73
N LEU A 125 -6.23 3.19 3.28
CA LEU A 125 -6.04 2.76 4.67
C LEU A 125 -4.59 2.33 4.90
N LEU A 126 -4.01 1.52 4.02
CA LEU A 126 -2.63 1.07 4.12
C LEU A 126 -1.68 2.27 4.21
N GLN A 127 -1.78 3.21 3.27
CA GLN A 127 -0.92 4.39 3.23
C GLN A 127 -1.06 5.24 4.51
N GLY A 128 -2.29 5.49 4.97
CA GLY A 128 -2.54 6.22 6.20
C GLY A 128 -1.95 5.53 7.43
N LEU A 129 -2.11 4.22 7.55
CA LEU A 129 -1.54 3.42 8.63
C LEU A 129 -0.01 3.45 8.62
N MET A 130 0.62 3.35 7.45
CA MET A 130 2.08 3.41 7.35
C MET A 130 2.61 4.76 7.80
N VAL A 131 1.97 5.87 7.42
CA VAL A 131 2.36 7.21 7.87
C VAL A 131 2.20 7.34 9.39
N GLN A 132 1.08 6.89 9.97
CA GLN A 132 0.89 6.89 11.43
C GLN A 132 1.98 6.10 12.15
N TRP A 133 2.29 4.90 11.65
CA TRP A 133 3.30 4.04 12.26
C TRP A 133 4.73 4.59 12.12
N LEU A 134 5.04 5.24 11.00
CA LEU A 134 6.32 5.93 10.84
C LEU A 134 6.45 7.12 11.80
N PHE A 135 5.37 7.86 12.00
CA PHE A 135 5.30 9.02 12.88
C PHE A 135 5.41 8.65 14.37
N ASP A 136 4.53 7.77 14.86
CA ASP A 136 4.50 7.31 16.24
C ASP A 136 3.92 5.88 16.32
N PRO A 137 4.78 4.84 16.39
CA PRO A 137 4.34 3.45 16.50
C PRO A 137 3.46 3.16 17.73
N ASP A 138 3.64 3.91 18.83
CA ASP A 138 2.98 3.61 20.10
C ASP A 138 1.51 4.06 20.10
N THR A 139 1.17 5.06 19.28
CA THR A 139 -0.19 5.58 19.13
C THR A 139 -0.82 5.28 17.77
N ALA A 140 -0.08 4.61 16.88
CA ALA A 140 -0.59 4.19 15.58
C ALA A 140 -1.83 3.30 15.71
N THR A 141 -2.78 3.48 14.77
CA THR A 141 -4.03 2.72 14.77
C THR A 141 -3.77 1.21 14.70
N ARG A 142 -4.36 0.47 15.64
CA ARG A 142 -4.34 -0.99 15.67
C ARG A 142 -5.46 -1.58 14.80
N ALA A 143 -5.31 -2.84 14.40
CA ALA A 143 -6.31 -3.53 13.57
C ALA A 143 -7.69 -3.62 14.24
N ASP A 144 -7.75 -3.94 15.53
CA ASP A 144 -9.00 -4.00 16.30
C ASP A 144 -9.72 -2.64 16.33
N GLN A 145 -8.98 -1.55 16.50
CA GLN A 145 -9.52 -0.19 16.46
C GLN A 145 -10.02 0.19 15.06
N LEU A 146 -9.29 -0.17 14.01
CA LEU A 146 -9.69 0.08 12.63
C LEU A 146 -10.97 -0.69 12.27
N THR A 147 -11.04 -1.97 12.63
CA THR A 147 -12.21 -2.83 12.42
C THR A 147 -13.43 -2.32 13.19
N GLU A 148 -13.25 -1.96 14.46
CA GLU A 148 -14.32 -1.41 15.28
C GLU A 148 -14.82 -0.06 14.73
N GLY A 149 -13.91 0.78 14.22
CA GLY A 149 -14.26 2.01 13.50
C GLY A 149 -15.12 1.74 12.26
N LEU A 150 -14.70 0.82 11.40
CA LEU A 150 -15.44 0.42 10.21
C LEU A 150 -16.84 -0.11 10.57
N ARG A 151 -16.93 -1.00 11.57
CA ARG A 151 -18.21 -1.55 12.06
C ARG A 151 -19.18 -0.45 12.48
N ARG A 152 -18.70 0.58 13.19
CA ARG A 152 -19.52 1.73 13.62
C ARG A 152 -20.00 2.56 12.44
N VAL A 153 -19.15 2.80 11.44
CA VAL A 153 -19.52 3.52 10.21
C VAL A 153 -20.62 2.76 9.45
N LEU A 154 -20.45 1.44 9.25
CA LEU A 154 -21.44 0.59 8.59
C LEU A 154 -22.78 0.59 9.32
N ALA A 155 -22.75 0.46 10.66
CA ALA A 155 -23.96 0.50 11.48
C ALA A 155 -24.68 1.86 11.39
N GLY A 156 -23.94 2.97 11.33
CA GLY A 156 -24.50 4.30 11.15
C GLY A 156 -25.07 4.52 9.75
N ALA A 157 -24.42 4.01 8.70
CA ALA A 157 -24.91 4.09 7.33
C ALA A 157 -26.22 3.30 7.16
N ALA A 158 -26.31 2.10 7.72
CA ALA A 158 -27.51 1.25 7.65
C ALA A 158 -28.74 1.86 8.35
N GLN A 159 -28.55 2.72 9.35
CA GLN A 159 -29.64 3.43 10.03
C GLN A 159 -30.20 4.61 9.22
N ASN A 160 -29.43 5.10 8.23
CA ASN A 160 -29.75 6.27 7.43
C ASN A 160 -30.05 5.93 5.95
N ALA A 161 -30.13 4.64 5.62
CA ALA A 161 -30.51 4.12 4.30
C ALA A 161 -31.99 3.71 4.30
#